data_AF-A0A6G3WXW5-F1
#
_entry.id   AF-A0A6G3WXW5-F1
#
_cell.length_a   1.000
_cell.length_b   1.000
_cell.length_c   1.000
_cell.angle_alpha   90.00
_cell.angle_beta   90.00
_cell.angle_gamma   90.00
#
_symmetry.space_group_name_H-M   'P 1'
#
loop_
_entity.id
_entity.type
_entity.pdbx_description
1 polymer ?
#
loop_
_entity_poly.entity_id
_entity_poly.type
_entity_poly.pdbx_seq_one_letter_code
_entity_poly.pdbx_strand_id
1 'polypeptide(L)'
;LSAEKLPYRLVIDSERDAETWKTSTRTHSEWGFVSGALETGGANQADIPMLQLDYAVDTDLAGDVRAGRTTEIGLSSGTQEWLPGAVKANKASLSVSYDDGKHWS
;
A
#
# COMPACT_ATOMS: atom_id res chain seq x y z
N LEU A 1 -22.19 1.23 -8.71
CA LEU A 1 -21.57 -0.11 -8.66
C LEU A 1 -22.59 -1.12 -9.18
N SER A 2 -22.14 -2.29 -9.63
CA SER A 2 -23.06 -3.39 -10.02
C SER A 2 -24.01 -3.74 -8.87
N ALA A 3 -25.24 -4.16 -9.17
CA ALA A 3 -26.15 -4.69 -8.16
C ALA A 3 -25.56 -5.94 -7.47
N GLU A 4 -24.76 -6.71 -8.19
CA GLU A 4 -24.04 -7.86 -7.67
C GLU A 4 -22.70 -7.45 -7.05
N LYS A 5 -22.22 -8.23 -6.08
CA LYS A 5 -20.87 -8.09 -5.53
C LYS A 5 -19.84 -8.61 -6.53
N LEU A 6 -18.97 -7.73 -7.00
CA LEU A 6 -17.93 -8.03 -7.98
C LEU A 6 -16.54 -7.68 -7.44
N PRO A 7 -15.46 -8.30 -7.94
CA PRO A 7 -14.10 -7.88 -7.63
C PRO A 7 -13.79 -6.53 -8.30
N TYR A 8 -13.15 -5.63 -7.54
CA TYR A 8 -12.64 -4.35 -7.98
C TYR A 8 -11.16 -4.23 -7.63
N ARG A 9 -10.48 -3.34 -8.36
CA ARG A 9 -9.09 -2.99 -8.12
C ARG A 9 -8.94 -1.48 -8.00
N LEU A 10 -8.38 -1.02 -6.89
CA LEU A 10 -7.90 0.35 -6.72
C LEU A 10 -6.40 0.36 -7.01
N VAL A 11 -5.98 1.22 -7.92
CA VAL A 11 -4.56 1.43 -8.27
C VAL A 11 -4.21 2.87 -7.98
N ILE A 12 -3.10 3.07 -7.29
CA ILE A 12 -2.52 4.39 -7.03
C ILE A 12 -1.09 4.38 -7.58
N ASP A 13 -0.87 5.20 -8.60
CA ASP A 13 0.45 5.59 -9.08
C ASP A 13 0.77 6.98 -8.54
N SER A 14 1.94 7.13 -7.92
CA SER A 14 2.44 8.42 -7.47
C SER A 14 3.80 8.68 -8.06
N GLU A 15 4.05 9.93 -8.48
CA GLU A 15 5.31 10.37 -9.06
C GLU A 15 5.76 11.68 -8.40
N ARG A 16 7.07 11.86 -8.27
CA ARG A 16 7.73 13.07 -7.79
C ARG A 16 8.78 13.49 -8.80
N ASP A 17 9.01 14.81 -8.90
CA ASP A 17 10.06 15.37 -9.73
C ASP A 17 11.44 14.83 -9.32
N ALA A 18 12.12 14.16 -10.25
CA ALA A 18 13.41 13.54 -10.04
C ALA A 18 14.58 14.54 -10.02
N GLU A 19 14.37 15.79 -10.47
CA GLU A 19 15.38 16.85 -10.28
C GLU A 19 15.40 17.34 -8.82
N THR A 20 14.25 17.29 -8.16
CA THR A 20 14.08 17.70 -6.76
C THR A 20 14.33 16.55 -5.77
N TRP A 21 13.87 15.33 -6.08
CA TRP A 21 13.91 14.17 -5.19
C TRP A 21 14.84 13.07 -5.70
N LYS A 22 15.72 12.57 -4.83
CA LYS A 22 16.73 11.55 -5.18
C LYS A 22 16.23 10.11 -5.06
N THR A 23 15.26 9.85 -4.20
CA THR A 23 14.75 8.52 -3.88
C THR A 23 13.22 8.52 -3.87
N SER A 24 12.61 7.34 -3.99
CA SER A 24 11.14 7.17 -3.97
C SER A 24 10.40 8.11 -4.93
N THR A 25 10.98 8.32 -6.13
CA THR A 25 10.42 9.21 -7.15
C THR A 25 9.17 8.66 -7.80
N ARG A 26 8.93 7.35 -7.70
CA ARG A 26 7.73 6.69 -8.18
C ARG A 26 7.30 5.58 -7.23
N THR A 27 6.00 5.48 -6.98
CA THR A 27 5.38 4.35 -6.29
C THR A 27 4.17 3.86 -7.07
N HIS A 28 3.89 2.55 -6.95
CA HIS A 28 2.72 1.90 -7.51
C HIS A 28 2.13 1.01 -6.41
N SER A 29 0.84 1.14 -6.15
CA SER A 29 0.15 0.37 -5.11
C SER A 29 -1.22 -0.07 -5.59
N GLU A 30 -1.52 -1.35 -5.37
CA GLU A 30 -2.79 -1.96 -5.79
C GLU A 30 -3.51 -2.61 -4.61
N TRP A 31 -4.84 -2.42 -4.57
CA TRP A 31 -5.72 -3.11 -3.64
C TRP A 31 -6.82 -3.83 -4.42
N GLY A 32 -6.95 -5.13 -4.16
CA GLY A 32 -8.11 -5.92 -4.59
C GLY A 32 -9.15 -5.97 -3.48
N PHE A 33 -10.42 -5.71 -3.82
CA PHE A 33 -11.54 -5.83 -2.88
C PHE A 33 -12.83 -6.22 -3.62
N VAL A 34 -13.82 -6.70 -2.87
CA VAL A 34 -15.15 -7.02 -3.43
C VAL A 34 -16.13 -5.94 -3.01
N SER A 35 -16.91 -5.42 -3.96
CA SER A 35 -17.91 -4.37 -3.67
C SER A 35 -19.14 -4.51 -4.58
N GLY A 36 -20.23 -3.82 -4.25
CA GLY A 36 -21.51 -3.87 -4.95
C GLY A 36 -22.36 -2.65 -4.61
N ALA A 37 -23.52 -2.51 -5.26
CA ALA A 37 -24.49 -1.47 -4.95
C ALA A 37 -25.00 -1.65 -3.51
N LEU A 38 -25.34 -0.53 -2.88
CA LEU A 38 -26.00 -0.55 -1.59
C LEU A 38 -27.46 -1.00 -1.76
N GLU A 39 -27.98 -1.69 -0.76
CA GLU A 39 -29.37 -2.15 -0.74
C GLU A 39 -30.34 -0.97 -0.85
N THR A 40 -31.43 -1.13 -1.62
CA THR A 40 -32.44 -0.07 -1.76
C THR A 40 -33.13 0.15 -0.41
N GLY A 41 -33.14 1.40 0.06
CA GLY A 41 -33.66 1.76 1.39
C GLY A 41 -32.69 1.49 2.55
N GLY A 42 -31.46 1.04 2.25
CA GLY A 42 -30.37 0.87 3.21
C GLY A 42 -29.57 2.16 3.46
N ALA A 43 -28.34 1.99 3.96
CA ALA A 43 -27.42 3.09 4.17
C ALA A 43 -27.01 3.73 2.82
N ASN A 44 -26.75 5.04 2.83
CA ASN A 44 -26.28 5.78 1.64
C ASN A 44 -24.76 5.67 1.41
N GLN A 45 -24.03 5.09 2.36
CA GLN A 45 -22.59 4.86 2.30
C GLN A 45 -22.26 3.54 2.98
N ALA A 46 -21.21 2.88 2.50
CA ALA A 46 -20.55 1.78 3.19
C ALA A 46 -19.04 1.98 3.13
N ASP A 47 -18.37 1.67 4.24
CA ASP A 47 -16.92 1.69 4.31
C ASP A 47 -16.35 0.39 3.71
N ILE A 48 -15.22 0.52 3.01
CA ILE A 48 -14.48 -0.63 2.47
C ILE A 48 -13.20 -0.73 3.29
N PRO A 49 -13.09 -1.71 4.21
CA PRO A 49 -11.89 -1.89 5.01
C PRO A 49 -10.76 -2.36 4.10
N MET A 50 -9.75 -1.51 3.92
CA MET A 50 -8.57 -1.79 3.10
C MET A 50 -7.33 -1.85 4.00
N LEU A 51 -6.45 -2.81 3.72
CA LEU A 51 -5.14 -2.86 4.37
C LEU A 51 -4.31 -1.65 3.98
N GLN A 52 -3.76 -0.97 4.97
CA GLN A 52 -2.73 0.05 4.80
C GLN A 52 -1.38 -0.60 5.09
N LEU A 53 -0.37 -0.29 4.27
CA LEU A 53 0.99 -0.77 4.46
C LEU A 53 1.87 0.38 4.94
N ASP A 54 2.78 0.06 5.85
CA ASP A 54 3.79 0.98 6.34
C ASP A 54 5.17 0.32 6.31
N TYR A 55 6.18 1.12 5.96
CA TYR A 55 7.56 0.68 5.84
C TYR A 55 8.43 1.52 6.77
N ALA A 56 9.16 0.85 7.65
CA ALA A 56 10.12 1.50 8.54
C ALA A 56 11.54 1.26 8.01
N VAL A 57 12.21 2.33 7.60
CA VAL A 57 13.62 2.32 7.18
C VAL A 57 14.33 3.46 7.91
N ASP A 58 15.37 3.11 8.67
CA ASP A 58 16.17 4.07 9.44
C ASP A 58 17.09 4.88 8.50
N THR A 59 16.52 5.96 7.95
CA THR A 59 17.20 6.93 7.10
C THR A 59 17.53 8.20 7.88
N ASP A 60 18.55 8.93 7.45
CA ASP A 60 18.74 10.30 7.94
C ASP A 60 17.69 11.26 7.35
N LEU A 61 17.73 12.53 7.75
CA LEU A 61 16.77 13.54 7.27
C LEU A 61 16.87 13.84 5.76
N ALA A 62 17.93 13.38 5.08
CA ALA A 62 18.06 13.47 3.63
C ALA A 62 17.51 12.22 2.92
N GLY A 63 17.08 11.18 3.66
CA GLY A 63 16.60 9.92 3.12
C GLY A 63 17.72 8.94 2.80
N ASP A 64 18.92 9.15 3.31
CA ASP A 64 20.09 8.31 3.05
C ASP A 64 20.25 7.21 4.12
N VAL A 65 20.70 6.03 3.70
CA VAL A 65 21.09 4.90 4.56
C VAL A 65 22.59 4.70 4.50
N ARG A 66 23.22 4.43 5.64
CA ARG A 66 24.68 4.29 5.72
C ARG A 66 25.16 3.01 5.03
N ALA A 67 26.03 3.18 4.04
CA ALA A 67 26.67 2.08 3.32
C ALA A 67 27.55 1.18 4.21
N GLY A 68 27.75 -0.06 3.75
CA GLY A 68 28.63 -1.05 4.40
C GLY A 68 28.04 -1.72 5.63
N ARG A 69 26.73 -1.58 5.86
CA ARG A 69 26.01 -2.22 6.97
C ARG A 69 24.68 -2.79 6.49
N THR A 70 24.21 -3.83 7.17
CA THR A 70 22.85 -4.33 7.00
C THR A 70 21.87 -3.25 7.48
N THR A 71 20.84 -2.98 6.69
CA THR A 71 19.71 -2.13 7.05
C THR A 71 18.50 -3.01 7.27
N GLU A 72 17.84 -2.87 8.40
CA GLU A 72 16.56 -3.54 8.64
C GLU A 72 15.44 -2.76 7.94
N ILE A 73 14.57 -3.50 7.25
CA ILE A 73 13.34 -2.95 6.66
C ILE A 73 12.18 -3.51 7.47
N GLY A 74 11.56 -2.66 8.27
CA GLY A 74 10.32 -2.99 8.96
C GLY A 74 9.15 -2.95 7.98
N LEU A 75 8.30 -3.98 8.04
CA LEU A 75 7.05 -4.03 7.29
C LEU A 75 5.90 -4.21 8.27
N SER A 76 4.94 -3.30 8.24
CA SER A 76 3.73 -3.40 9.04
C SER A 76 2.48 -3.16 8.20
N SER A 77 1.35 -3.58 8.74
CA SER A 77 0.05 -3.39 8.09
C SER A 77 -0.99 -2.99 9.13
N GLY A 78 -1.93 -2.15 8.71
CA GLY A 78 -3.04 -1.72 9.53
C GLY A 78 -4.35 -1.63 8.75
N THR A 79 -5.42 -1.36 9.47
CA THR A 79 -6.71 -0.91 8.98
C THR A 79 -7.30 -0.06 10.09
N GLN A 80 -8.24 0.84 9.80
CA GLN A 80 -8.90 1.63 10.82
C GLN A 80 -9.58 0.69 11.85
N GLU A 81 -9.02 0.60 13.05
CA GLU A 81 -9.44 -0.39 14.07
C GLU A 81 -10.89 -0.20 14.53
N TRP A 82 -11.39 1.03 14.41
CA TRP A 82 -12.76 1.39 14.76
C TRP A 82 -13.80 0.99 13.69
N LEU A 83 -13.38 0.54 12.50
CA LEU A 83 -14.29 0.08 11.47
C LEU A 83 -14.85 -1.32 11.79
N PRO A 84 -16.18 -1.51 11.75
CA PRO A 84 -16.76 -2.84 11.70
C PRO A 84 -16.18 -3.64 10.53
N GLY A 85 -15.65 -4.83 10.81
CA GLY A 85 -15.01 -5.66 9.78
C GLY A 85 -13.59 -5.26 9.41
N ALA A 86 -12.87 -4.56 10.31
CA ALA A 86 -11.44 -4.30 10.16
C ALA A 86 -10.67 -5.56 9.74
N VAL A 87 -9.83 -5.42 8.72
CA VAL A 87 -9.07 -6.53 8.12
C VAL A 87 -7.66 -6.59 8.69
N LYS A 88 -7.06 -7.77 8.69
CA LYS A 88 -5.68 -8.01 9.13
C LYS A 88 -4.93 -8.80 8.06
N ALA A 89 -3.67 -8.44 7.83
CA ALA A 89 -2.81 -9.24 6.98
C ALA A 89 -2.56 -10.60 7.63
N ASN A 90 -2.65 -11.67 6.84
CA ASN A 90 -2.34 -13.04 7.26
C ASN A 90 -0.96 -13.50 6.79
N LYS A 91 -0.40 -12.83 5.78
CA LYS A 91 0.90 -13.10 5.18
C LYS A 91 1.42 -11.81 4.55
N ALA A 92 2.73 -11.69 4.49
CA ALA A 92 3.42 -10.67 3.71
C ALA A 92 4.61 -11.28 2.98
N SER A 93 5.01 -10.64 1.89
CA SER A 93 6.25 -10.92 1.16
C SER A 93 6.85 -9.59 0.73
N LEU A 94 8.16 -9.47 0.84
CA LEU A 94 8.92 -8.33 0.38
C LEU A 94 9.90 -8.83 -0.68
N SER A 95 10.03 -8.06 -1.75
CA SER A 95 11.09 -8.23 -2.75
C SER A 95 11.79 -6.90 -2.98
N VAL A 96 13.10 -6.95 -3.20
CA VAL A 96 13.94 -5.78 -3.39
C VAL A 96 14.64 -5.86 -4.74
N SER A 97 14.82 -4.71 -5.38
CA SER A 97 15.60 -4.56 -6.60
C SER A 97 16.73 -3.56 -6.39
N TYR A 98 17.88 -3.83 -7.01
CA TYR A 98 19.07 -2.98 -6.96
C TYR A 98 19.45 -2.44 -8.35
N ASP A 99 18.60 -2.65 -9.35
CA ASP A 99 18.87 -2.34 -10.77
C ASP A 99 17.67 -1.72 -11.49
N ASP A 100 16.98 -0.83 -10.77
CA ASP A 100 15.80 -0.10 -11.22
C ASP A 100 14.62 -1.01 -11.62
N GLY A 101 14.39 -2.07 -10.84
CA GLY A 101 13.23 -2.96 -10.98
C GLY A 101 13.36 -4.00 -12.08
N LYS A 102 14.55 -4.19 -12.67
CA LYS A 102 14.77 -5.21 -13.71
C LYS A 102 14.81 -6.61 -13.12
N HIS A 103 15.45 -6.77 -11.96
CA HIS A 103 15.47 -8.02 -11.20
C HIS A 103 14.99 -7.80 -9.77
N TRP A 104 14.37 -8.85 -9.21
CA TRP A 104 13.79 -8.85 -7.87
C TRP A 104 14.28 -10.07 -7.11
N SER A 105 14.68 -9.87 -5.85
CA SER A 105 15.03 -10.91 -4.89
C SER A 105 14.11 -10.86 -3.68
#